data_AF-A0A7C2L705-F1
#
_entry.id   AF-A0A7C2L705-F1
#
_cell.length_a   1.000
_cell.length_b   1.000
_cell.length_c   1.000
_cell.angle_alpha   90.00
_cell.angle_beta   90.00
_cell.angle_gamma   90.00
#
_symmetry.space_group_name_H-M   'P 1'
#
loop_
_entity.id
_entity.type
_entity.pdbx_description
1 polymer ?
#
loop_
_entity_poly.entity_id
_entity_poly.type
_entity_poly.pdbx_seq_one_letter_code
_entity_poly.pdbx_strand_id
1 'polypeptide(L)'
;MRIPTLRIWFGKKASAASPPKDRSQVRVGIPKVLNIWSTHQFWVGFLTALGIAPENIVFSSDTSEEQYREYGKGRGTVDCCYPVKCMSGHYGELIFGQKKKLDILLSPMIYSLPSFLRGHVLDTLTCTRVMAGPENIKAGFLKERDVFAENGIRYVSPFVSLGEPEKVPKQLYL
;
A
#
# COMPACT_ATOMS: atom_id res chain seq x y z
N MET A 1 44.58 24.98 10.49
CA MET A 1 44.02 23.77 9.84
C MET A 1 42.51 23.98 9.71
N ARG A 2 42.02 24.35 8.51
CA ARG A 2 40.60 24.65 8.28
C ARG A 2 39.85 23.35 8.02
N ILE A 3 38.92 23.00 8.90
CA ILE A 3 37.99 21.88 8.70
C ILE A 3 37.07 22.25 7.55
N PRO A 4 36.96 21.48 6.45
CA PRO A 4 36.06 21.78 5.36
C PRO A 4 34.62 21.65 5.87
N THR A 5 33.90 22.76 5.88
CA THR A 5 32.49 22.86 6.26
C THR A 5 31.61 21.94 5.40
N LEU A 6 30.94 20.98 6.07
CA LEU A 6 29.59 20.36 5.94
C LEU A 6 28.68 20.56 4.69
N ARG A 7 29.03 21.35 3.68
CA ARG A 7 28.15 21.71 2.55
C ARG A 7 27.89 20.57 1.56
N ILE A 8 28.61 19.46 1.67
CA ILE A 8 28.58 18.36 0.70
C ILE A 8 27.59 17.23 1.09
N TRP A 9 27.13 17.19 2.35
CA TRP A 9 26.22 16.12 2.82
C TRP A 9 24.76 16.32 2.37
N PHE A 10 24.32 17.56 2.15
CA PHE A 10 22.99 17.90 1.62
C PHE A 10 22.98 18.19 0.11
N GLY A 11 24.09 17.93 -0.58
CA GLY A 11 24.15 18.03 -2.03
C GLY A 11 23.35 16.89 -2.66
N LYS A 12 22.04 17.09 -2.87
CA LYS A 12 21.28 16.24 -3.81
C LYS A 12 22.00 16.34 -5.16
N LYS A 13 22.67 15.27 -5.60
CA LYS A 13 22.83 15.07 -7.04
C LYS A 13 21.40 15.06 -7.58
N ALA A 14 21.02 16.12 -8.31
CA ALA A 14 19.81 16.07 -9.10
C ALA A 14 20.01 14.89 -10.04
N SER A 15 19.34 13.77 -9.77
CA SER A 15 19.10 12.79 -10.83
C SER A 15 18.52 13.59 -11.98
N ALA A 16 19.01 13.38 -13.20
CA ALA A 16 18.47 13.98 -14.40
C ALA A 16 17.03 13.47 -14.58
N ALA A 17 16.12 13.98 -13.76
CA ALA A 17 14.75 13.53 -13.68
C ALA A 17 14.00 14.28 -14.75
N SER A 18 13.38 13.51 -15.65
CA SER A 18 12.32 14.00 -16.53
C SER A 18 11.35 14.87 -15.72
N PRO A 19 10.79 15.94 -16.31
CA PRO A 19 9.80 16.75 -15.60
C PRO A 19 8.73 15.81 -15.02
N PRO A 20 8.36 15.98 -13.74
CA PRO A 20 7.39 15.11 -13.11
C PRO A 20 6.11 15.13 -13.95
N LYS A 21 5.69 13.96 -14.41
CA LYS A 21 4.41 13.81 -15.10
C LYS A 21 3.33 14.29 -14.13
N ASP A 22 2.44 15.16 -14.58
CA ASP A 22 1.29 15.55 -13.79
C ASP A 22 0.41 14.31 -13.55
N ARG A 23 0.34 13.90 -12.29
CA ARG A 23 -0.49 12.78 -11.82
C ARG A 23 -1.51 13.27 -10.80
N SER A 24 -1.76 14.58 -10.74
CA SER A 24 -2.64 15.20 -9.74
C SER A 24 -4.05 14.63 -9.79
N GLN A 25 -4.53 14.22 -10.98
CA GLN A 25 -5.87 13.67 -11.20
C GLN A 25 -6.01 12.17 -10.85
N VAL A 26 -4.90 11.45 -10.64
CA VAL A 26 -4.93 9.99 -10.38
C VAL A 26 -5.44 9.71 -8.98
N ARG A 27 -6.50 8.91 -8.85
CA ARG A 27 -7.13 8.52 -7.58
C ARG A 27 -6.68 7.13 -7.16
N VAL A 28 -6.00 7.07 -6.01
CA VAL A 28 -5.43 5.84 -5.46
C VAL A 28 -6.17 5.47 -4.18
N GLY A 29 -6.80 4.30 -4.17
CA GLY A 29 -7.38 3.70 -2.98
C GLY A 29 -6.36 2.86 -2.22
N ILE A 30 -6.27 3.04 -0.91
CA ILE A 30 -5.42 2.26 -0.01
C ILE A 30 -6.29 1.67 1.11
N PRO A 31 -6.32 0.35 1.31
CA PRO A 31 -7.11 -0.26 2.36
C PRO A 31 -6.51 0.06 3.73
N LYS A 32 -7.36 0.52 4.66
CA LYS A 32 -7.02 0.85 6.05
C LYS A 32 -6.92 -0.41 6.91
N VAL A 33 -5.91 -1.24 6.64
CA VAL A 33 -5.75 -2.57 7.25
C VAL A 33 -4.31 -2.86 7.66
N LEU A 34 -4.14 -3.50 8.81
CA LEU A 34 -2.88 -4.18 9.19
C LEU A 34 -1.64 -3.30 8.99
N ASN A 35 -0.57 -3.88 8.47
CA ASN A 35 0.71 -3.21 8.24
C ASN A 35 0.61 -2.10 7.18
N ILE A 36 -0.39 -2.14 6.30
CA ILE A 36 -0.65 -1.06 5.33
C ILE A 36 -1.04 0.21 6.09
N TRP A 37 -1.93 0.08 7.08
CA TRP A 37 -2.30 1.20 7.94
C TRP A 37 -1.16 1.62 8.86
N SER A 38 -0.44 0.69 9.49
CA SER A 38 0.71 1.04 10.35
C SER A 38 1.82 1.78 9.59
N THR A 39 1.87 1.66 8.27
CA THR A 39 2.85 2.32 7.40
C THR A 39 2.24 3.38 6.48
N HIS A 40 1.00 3.83 6.75
CA HIS A 40 0.28 4.77 5.88
C HIS A 40 1.07 6.05 5.58
N GLN A 41 1.84 6.57 6.55
CA GLN A 41 2.65 7.79 6.37
C GLN A 41 3.69 7.63 5.26
N PHE A 42 4.30 6.45 5.14
CA PHE A 42 5.21 6.14 4.05
C PHE A 42 4.49 6.18 2.70
N TRP A 43 3.31 5.54 2.60
CA TRP A 43 2.54 5.47 1.37
C TRP A 43 2.01 6.84 0.92
N VAL A 44 1.52 7.65 1.85
CA VAL A 44 1.11 9.04 1.57
C VAL A 44 2.29 9.83 1.02
N GLY A 45 3.44 9.81 1.73
CA GLY A 45 4.63 10.53 1.29
C GLY A 45 5.15 10.06 -0.07
N PHE A 46 5.15 8.74 -0.31
CA PHE A 46 5.56 8.14 -1.57
C PHE A 46 4.67 8.57 -2.73
N LEU A 47 3.35 8.46 -2.59
CA LEU A 47 2.40 8.83 -3.66
C LEU A 47 2.41 10.34 -3.93
N THR A 48 2.49 11.16 -2.89
CA THR A 48 2.63 12.61 -3.06
C THR A 48 3.94 12.96 -3.76
N ALA A 49 5.05 12.29 -3.43
CA ALA A 49 6.32 12.48 -4.15
C ALA A 49 6.27 12.02 -5.62
N LEU A 50 5.38 11.08 -5.96
CA LEU A 50 5.10 10.70 -7.34
C LEU A 50 4.22 11.70 -8.11
N GLY A 51 3.70 12.74 -7.45
CA GLY A 51 2.85 13.78 -8.05
C GLY A 51 1.34 13.54 -7.92
N ILE A 52 0.91 12.60 -7.07
CA ILE A 52 -0.52 12.40 -6.77
C ILE A 52 -0.97 13.43 -5.74
N ALA A 53 -2.09 14.10 -6.02
CA ALA A 53 -2.65 15.09 -5.11
C ALA A 53 -3.13 14.40 -3.82
N PRO A 54 -2.82 14.93 -2.62
CA PRO A 54 -3.18 14.28 -1.35
C PRO A 54 -4.67 13.94 -1.20
N GLU A 55 -5.56 14.78 -1.73
CA GLU A 55 -7.02 14.57 -1.74
C GLU A 55 -7.48 13.37 -2.59
N ASN A 56 -6.60 12.89 -3.48
CA ASN A 56 -6.85 11.74 -4.33
C ASN A 56 -6.24 10.44 -3.76
N ILE A 57 -5.63 10.51 -2.57
CA ILE A 57 -5.24 9.34 -1.78
C ILE A 57 -6.40 8.99 -0.84
N VAL A 58 -7.16 7.96 -1.20
CA VAL A 58 -8.40 7.58 -0.52
C VAL A 58 -8.17 6.36 0.34
N PHE A 59 -8.50 6.45 1.63
CA PHE A 59 -8.52 5.28 2.52
C PHE A 59 -9.93 4.74 2.68
N SER A 60 -10.06 3.43 2.83
CA SER A 60 -11.32 2.81 3.28
C SER A 60 -11.68 3.26 4.70
N SER A 61 -12.94 3.10 5.10
CA SER A 61 -13.39 3.40 6.47
C SER A 61 -12.79 2.45 7.51
N ASP A 62 -13.04 2.76 8.78
CA ASP A 62 -12.65 1.91 9.90
C ASP A 62 -13.30 0.54 9.80
N THR A 63 -12.56 -0.49 10.21
CA THR A 63 -13.04 -1.86 10.16
C THR A 63 -14.30 -2.03 11.02
N SER A 64 -15.38 -2.50 10.41
CA SER A 64 -16.62 -2.88 11.10
C SER A 64 -17.20 -4.16 10.52
N GLU A 65 -18.08 -4.82 11.28
CA GLU A 65 -18.81 -5.97 10.76
C GLU A 65 -19.73 -5.58 9.61
N GLU A 66 -20.33 -4.39 9.67
CA GLU A 66 -21.21 -3.83 8.66
C GLU A 66 -20.46 -3.69 7.33
N GLN A 67 -19.26 -3.08 7.37
CA GLN A 67 -18.39 -2.94 6.21
C GLN A 67 -18.07 -4.31 5.59
N TYR A 68 -17.72 -5.31 6.42
CA TYR A 68 -17.45 -6.66 5.93
C TYR A 68 -18.69 -7.32 5.32
N ARG A 69 -19.86 -7.19 5.97
CA ARG A 69 -21.14 -7.75 5.50
C ARG A 69 -21.55 -7.16 4.16
N GLU A 70 -21.42 -5.84 4.00
CA GLU A 70 -21.86 -5.10 2.81
C GLU A 70 -20.90 -5.33 1.63
N TYR A 71 -19.59 -5.24 1.87
CA TYR A 71 -18.60 -5.19 0.80
C TYR A 71 -17.74 -6.46 0.64
N GLY A 72 -17.54 -7.21 1.72
CA GLY A 72 -16.55 -8.30 1.80
C GLY A 72 -17.13 -9.72 1.76
N LYS A 73 -18.44 -9.89 1.94
CA LYS A 73 -19.11 -11.20 2.06
C LYS A 73 -18.82 -12.09 0.84
N GLY A 74 -18.37 -13.32 1.13
CA GLY A 74 -18.09 -14.35 0.11
C GLY A 74 -16.76 -14.17 -0.66
N ARG A 75 -15.96 -13.14 -0.34
CA ARG A 75 -14.67 -12.86 -1.00
C ARG A 75 -13.44 -13.05 -0.09
N GLY A 76 -13.65 -13.32 1.19
CA GLY A 76 -12.58 -13.61 2.15
C GLY A 76 -12.24 -15.11 2.21
N THR A 77 -11.01 -15.44 2.60
CA THR A 77 -10.64 -16.83 2.90
C THR A 77 -11.14 -17.27 4.27
N VAL A 78 -11.59 -18.52 4.39
CA VAL A 78 -12.15 -19.06 5.64
C VAL A 78 -11.07 -19.27 6.71
N ASP A 79 -9.84 -19.61 6.30
CA ASP A 79 -8.77 -20.07 7.21
C ASP A 79 -7.74 -19.00 7.64
N CYS A 80 -8.04 -17.71 7.46
CA CYS A 80 -7.16 -16.64 7.98
C CYS A 80 -7.68 -16.00 9.27
N CYS A 81 -6.79 -15.30 9.97
CA CYS A 81 -7.13 -14.53 11.15
C CYS A 81 -8.09 -13.38 10.78
N TYR A 82 -8.93 -12.97 11.72
CA TYR A 82 -9.97 -11.97 11.50
C TYR A 82 -9.47 -10.68 10.82
N PRO A 83 -8.34 -10.07 11.23
CA PRO A 83 -7.83 -8.86 10.55
C PRO A 83 -7.52 -9.04 9.06
N VAL A 84 -7.08 -10.22 8.63
CA VAL A 84 -6.85 -10.51 7.21
C VAL A 84 -8.18 -10.75 6.48
N LYS A 85 -9.18 -11.34 7.15
CA LYS A 85 -10.55 -11.49 6.58
C LYS A 85 -11.17 -10.12 6.29
N CYS A 86 -11.00 -9.16 7.19
CA CYS A 86 -11.56 -7.81 7.04
C CYS A 86 -11.09 -7.11 5.76
N MET A 87 -9.91 -7.43 5.23
CA MET A 87 -9.40 -6.85 3.99
C MET A 87 -10.38 -6.94 2.81
N SER A 88 -11.20 -8.00 2.72
CA SER A 88 -12.21 -8.09 1.65
C SER A 88 -13.28 -7.01 1.75
N GLY A 89 -13.67 -6.62 2.97
CA GLY A 89 -14.59 -5.50 3.21
C GLY A 89 -13.98 -4.19 2.74
N HIS A 90 -12.74 -3.90 3.15
CA HIS A 90 -12.03 -2.69 2.75
C HIS A 90 -11.82 -2.59 1.23
N TYR A 91 -11.51 -3.70 0.56
CA TYR A 91 -11.38 -3.73 -0.90
C TYR A 91 -12.72 -3.45 -1.58
N GLY A 92 -13.78 -4.15 -1.15
CA GLY A 92 -15.09 -3.97 -1.73
C GLY A 92 -15.62 -2.56 -1.50
N GLU A 93 -15.36 -1.94 -0.35
CA GLU A 93 -15.73 -0.54 -0.08
C GLU A 93 -14.98 0.43 -0.99
N LEU A 94 -13.67 0.22 -1.21
CA LEU A 94 -12.89 1.04 -2.12
C LEU A 94 -13.34 0.89 -3.58
N ILE A 95 -13.84 -0.28 -3.97
CA ILE A 95 -14.30 -0.53 -5.34
C ILE A 95 -15.73 -0.01 -5.54
N PHE A 96 -16.64 -0.33 -4.62
CA PHE A 96 -18.09 -0.15 -4.80
C PHE A 96 -18.70 0.96 -3.94
N GLY A 97 -18.09 1.29 -2.80
CA GLY A 97 -18.62 2.28 -1.84
C GLY A 97 -18.20 3.72 -2.14
N GLN A 98 -17.37 3.95 -3.15
CA GLN A 98 -16.82 5.28 -3.45
C GLN A 98 -17.75 6.08 -4.36
N LYS A 99 -18.02 7.34 -4.00
CA LYS A 99 -18.81 8.28 -4.82
C LYS A 99 -18.15 8.58 -6.17
N LYS A 100 -16.83 8.60 -6.19
CA LYS A 100 -16.01 8.79 -7.39
C LYS A 100 -15.16 7.52 -7.56
N LYS A 101 -14.99 7.04 -8.79
CA LYS A 101 -14.20 5.84 -9.09
C LYS A 101 -12.71 6.04 -8.82
N LEU A 102 -12.04 4.98 -8.40
CA LEU A 102 -10.58 4.95 -8.26
C LEU A 102 -9.95 4.58 -9.60
N ASP A 103 -8.72 5.04 -9.84
CA ASP A 103 -7.91 4.57 -10.96
C ASP A 103 -7.02 3.39 -10.54
N ILE A 104 -6.55 3.42 -9.29
CA ILE A 104 -5.63 2.43 -8.72
C ILE A 104 -6.14 1.98 -7.36
N LEU A 105 -6.11 0.67 -7.10
CA LEU A 105 -6.19 0.13 -5.74
C LEU A 105 -4.81 -0.41 -5.36
N LEU A 106 -4.15 0.30 -4.45
CA LEU A 106 -2.81 -0.04 -3.98
C LEU A 106 -2.91 -0.84 -2.68
N SER A 107 -2.44 -2.09 -2.71
CA SER A 107 -2.37 -2.94 -1.52
C SER A 107 -1.02 -3.67 -1.46
N PRO A 108 -0.01 -3.06 -0.84
CA PRO A 108 1.36 -3.56 -0.86
C PRO A 108 1.54 -4.82 -0.01
N MET A 109 2.35 -5.75 -0.51
CA MET A 109 2.81 -6.93 0.21
C MET A 109 4.06 -6.54 1.03
N ILE A 110 3.85 -6.18 2.30
CA ILE A 110 4.93 -5.71 3.17
C ILE A 110 5.61 -6.90 3.84
N TYR A 111 6.83 -7.21 3.39
CA TYR A 111 7.60 -8.38 3.83
C TYR A 111 8.26 -8.20 5.20
N SER A 112 8.89 -7.05 5.42
CA SER A 112 9.57 -6.71 6.67
C SER A 112 9.22 -5.29 7.10
N LEU A 113 9.26 -5.05 8.41
CA LEU A 113 8.97 -3.75 9.02
C LEU A 113 10.13 -3.30 9.91
N PRO A 114 10.37 -1.98 10.05
CA PRO A 114 11.25 -1.48 11.10
C PRO A 114 10.66 -1.84 12.48
N SER A 115 11.52 -2.22 13.41
CA SER A 115 11.11 -2.58 14.77
C SER A 115 12.18 -2.18 15.78
N PHE A 116 11.74 -1.84 16.99
CA PHE A 116 12.62 -1.55 18.13
C PHE A 116 13.41 -2.79 18.60
N LEU A 117 13.01 -3.99 18.18
CA LEU A 117 13.73 -5.23 18.48
C LEU A 117 14.92 -5.48 17.55
N ARG A 118 15.16 -4.63 16.55
CA ARG A 118 16.27 -4.79 15.61
C ARG A 118 17.60 -4.83 16.36
N GLY A 119 18.42 -5.85 16.08
CA GLY A 119 19.66 -6.13 16.81
C GLY A 119 19.50 -7.07 18.02
N HIS A 120 18.26 -7.33 18.45
CA HIS A 120 17.92 -8.31 19.49
C HIS A 120 17.26 -9.58 18.93
N VAL A 121 16.78 -9.53 17.70
CA VAL A 121 16.22 -10.65 16.94
C VAL A 121 16.97 -10.81 15.62
N LEU A 122 16.85 -12.00 15.00
CA LEU A 122 17.47 -12.26 13.69
C LEU A 122 16.90 -11.35 12.61
N ASP A 123 15.59 -11.16 12.57
CA ASP A 123 14.91 -10.27 11.62
C ASP A 123 13.49 -9.91 12.09
N THR A 124 12.88 -8.91 11.46
CA THR A 124 11.59 -8.30 11.81
C THR A 124 10.60 -8.47 10.67
N LEU A 125 10.28 -9.73 10.39
CA LEU A 125 9.40 -10.15 9.29
C LEU A 125 7.92 -10.04 9.65
N THR A 126 7.12 -9.68 8.65
CA THR A 126 5.65 -9.68 8.73
C THR A 126 5.12 -11.11 8.74
N CYS A 127 4.04 -11.37 9.48
CA CYS A 127 3.28 -12.63 9.40
C CYS A 127 2.92 -12.94 7.93
N THR A 128 3.21 -14.15 7.47
CA THR A 128 3.00 -14.55 6.07
C THR A 128 1.56 -14.37 5.59
N ARG A 129 0.56 -14.51 6.47
CA ARG A 129 -0.85 -14.23 6.17
C ARG A 129 -1.13 -12.74 5.90
N VAL A 130 -0.42 -11.85 6.57
CA VAL A 130 -0.56 -10.39 6.38
C VAL A 130 0.19 -9.96 5.12
N MET A 131 1.42 -10.44 4.93
CA MET A 131 2.23 -10.12 3.74
C MET A 131 1.57 -10.60 2.45
N ALA A 132 1.05 -11.84 2.42
CA ALA A 132 0.36 -12.40 1.26
C ALA A 132 -1.14 -12.07 1.21
N GLY A 133 -1.67 -11.38 2.24
CA GLY A 133 -3.07 -10.95 2.32
C GLY A 133 -3.56 -10.24 1.06
N PRO A 134 -2.79 -9.31 0.47
CA PRO A 134 -3.19 -8.64 -0.77
C PRO A 134 -3.54 -9.59 -1.92
N GLU A 135 -2.64 -10.52 -2.27
CA GLU A 135 -2.87 -11.46 -3.38
C GLU A 135 -3.97 -12.48 -3.06
N ASN A 136 -4.06 -12.92 -1.81
CA ASN A 136 -5.11 -13.85 -1.41
C ASN A 136 -6.51 -13.21 -1.53
N ILE A 137 -6.66 -11.96 -1.10
CA ILE A 137 -7.94 -11.25 -1.17
C ILE A 137 -8.26 -10.86 -2.61
N LYS A 138 -7.26 -10.42 -3.39
CA LYS A 138 -7.39 -10.20 -4.84
C LYS A 138 -7.97 -11.43 -5.54
N ALA A 139 -7.53 -12.65 -5.21
CA ALA A 139 -8.08 -13.87 -5.80
C ALA A 139 -9.60 -14.00 -5.56
N GLY A 140 -10.11 -13.60 -4.39
CA GLY A 140 -11.54 -13.56 -4.11
C GLY A 140 -12.32 -12.58 -4.99
N PHE A 141 -11.70 -11.49 -5.43
CA PHE A 141 -12.26 -10.52 -6.38
C PHE A 141 -12.08 -10.91 -7.84
N LEU A 142 -11.29 -11.94 -8.14
CA LEU A 142 -11.07 -12.48 -9.49
C LEU A 142 -11.80 -13.81 -9.74
N LYS A 143 -12.21 -14.51 -8.67
CA LYS A 143 -12.74 -15.89 -8.72
C LYS A 143 -13.89 -16.07 -9.72
N GLU A 144 -14.91 -15.22 -9.61
CA GLU A 144 -16.12 -15.33 -10.44
C GLU A 144 -16.05 -14.42 -11.69
N ARG A 145 -15.36 -13.28 -11.56
CA ARG A 145 -15.18 -12.26 -12.60
C ARG A 145 -14.03 -11.34 -12.24
N ASP A 146 -13.43 -10.67 -13.22
CA ASP A 146 -12.41 -9.66 -12.96
C ASP A 146 -13.05 -8.32 -12.55
N VAL A 147 -13.38 -8.22 -11.26
CA VAL A 147 -14.02 -7.03 -10.69
C VAL A 147 -13.16 -5.77 -10.89
N PHE A 148 -11.83 -5.89 -10.90
CA PHE A 148 -10.95 -4.73 -11.04
C PHE A 148 -11.03 -4.18 -12.47
N ALA A 149 -10.90 -5.05 -13.47
CA ALA A 149 -11.02 -4.66 -14.88
C ALA A 149 -12.41 -4.09 -15.22
N GLU A 150 -13.49 -4.72 -14.71
CA GLU A 150 -14.86 -4.23 -14.91
C GLU A 150 -15.09 -2.81 -14.38
N ASN A 151 -14.37 -2.43 -13.32
CA ASN A 151 -14.47 -1.10 -12.72
C ASN A 151 -13.42 -0.11 -13.26
N GLY A 152 -12.55 -0.54 -14.18
CA GLY A 152 -11.45 0.27 -14.70
C GLY A 152 -10.36 0.56 -13.66
N ILE A 153 -10.27 -0.27 -12.61
CA ILE A 153 -9.31 -0.10 -11.51
C ILE A 153 -8.08 -0.95 -11.79
N ARG A 154 -6.91 -0.34 -11.76
CA ARG A 154 -5.65 -1.08 -11.75
C ARG A 154 -5.33 -1.53 -10.32
N TYR A 155 -5.40 -2.83 -10.07
CA TYR A 155 -4.93 -3.41 -8.82
C TYR A 155 -3.39 -3.48 -8.81
N VAL A 156 -2.76 -2.94 -7.76
CA VAL A 156 -1.29 -2.89 -7.62
C VAL A 156 -0.89 -3.38 -6.23
N SER A 157 -0.05 -4.40 -6.17
CA SER A 157 0.38 -5.07 -4.94
C SER A 157 1.91 -5.24 -4.91
N PRO A 158 2.69 -4.15 -4.82
CA PRO A 158 4.14 -4.27 -4.86
C PRO A 158 4.66 -5.03 -3.64
N PHE A 159 5.69 -5.84 -3.83
CA PHE A 159 6.41 -6.47 -2.73
C PHE A 159 7.46 -5.52 -2.17
N VAL A 160 7.37 -5.19 -0.89
CA VAL A 160 8.28 -4.22 -0.25
C VAL A 160 8.87 -4.72 1.06
N SER A 161 10.15 -4.44 1.26
CA SER A 161 10.89 -4.74 2.49
C SER A 161 11.15 -3.46 3.26
N LEU A 162 10.15 -2.92 3.97
CA LEU A 162 10.29 -1.65 4.69
C LEU A 162 11.25 -1.73 5.89
N GLY A 163 11.57 -2.93 6.38
CA GLY A 163 12.65 -3.16 7.33
C GLY A 163 14.06 -2.97 6.72
N GLU A 164 14.17 -2.90 5.40
CA GLU A 164 15.42 -2.76 4.65
C GLU A 164 15.31 -1.58 3.67
N PRO A 165 15.36 -0.32 4.15
CA PRO A 165 15.04 0.86 3.35
C PRO A 165 15.88 1.02 2.08
N GLU A 166 17.09 0.47 2.05
CA GLU A 166 17.99 0.45 0.90
C GLU A 166 17.48 -0.39 -0.29
N LYS A 167 16.60 -1.37 -0.03
CA LYS A 167 15.98 -2.21 -1.07
C LYS A 167 14.72 -1.56 -1.67
N VAL A 168 14.01 -0.78 -0.88
CA VAL A 168 12.69 -0.21 -1.22
C VAL A 168 12.71 0.61 -2.52
N PRO A 169 13.69 1.49 -2.80
CA PRO A 169 13.72 2.23 -4.06
C PRO A 169 13.75 1.33 -5.29
N LYS A 170 14.48 0.20 -5.24
CA LYS A 170 14.53 -0.75 -6.35
C LYS A 170 13.21 -1.50 -6.50
N GLN A 171 12.56 -1.85 -5.39
CA GLN A 171 11.28 -2.56 -5.36
C GLN A 171 10.10 -1.71 -5.87
N LEU A 172 10.14 -0.39 -5.67
CA LEU A 172 9.08 0.54 -6.07
C LEU A 172 9.34 1.26 -7.40
N TYR A 173 10.53 1.11 -7.98
CA TYR A 173 10.89 1.71 -9.27
C TYR A 173 10.46 0.86 -10.47
N LEU A 174 10.41 -0.47 -10.29
CA LEU A 174 10.01 -1.47 -11.30
C LEU A 174 8.48 -1.54 -11.43
#